data_AF-A0A939UDQ0-F1
#
_entry.id   AF-A0A939UDQ0-F1
#
_cell.length_a   1.000
_cell.length_b   1.000
_cell.length_c   1.000
_cell.angle_alpha   90.00
_cell.angle_beta   90.00
_cell.angle_gamma   90.00
#
_symmetry.space_group_name_H-M   'P 1'
#
loop_
_entity.id
_entity.type
_entity.pdbx_description
1 polymer ?
#
loop_
_entity_poly.entity_id
_entity_poly.type
_entity_poly.pdbx_seq_one_letter_code
_entity_poly.pdbx_strand_id
1 'polypeptide(L)'
;MNKRTRFVILLAVLALCFVFLWPSISWYARTPKEVQQLALGSTENIKNYAESQAAEDVRTIKDMAKDPAAVLDGDFAWLNKAAAKQYKSYGQKAPETMTVADVLKAYDTELDFMNEIQAKYRDEILKAKKYYDNSVKLGLDLSGGMNVIVKADLDAVLEAQGDSVSADNAAEFKKEAMANAIENLTSRIDKFGLTSPVIRQQGDDRIYIEIPGAAQADAINTLIMGKGILNFRLADMDATDAFKAYYTQHPASTFNAAGELMDPSIIPDDCEVFGVYKKDSYGLDERYDWLVVKKEIALDGKHVQSAEVRSDQYTGQPQVAFNLDGEGTTIFGEFTSAHVGDYLAIVSDNKVKSNARIQDAITGGSVSLTGAFSQDEANNIKKVLQTAWLNVPLSVESQQVIGASLGDEAIHQGIWAIILGLSLILIFMFIFYKKSGLNAVVAQVLNLFIMFSILSAFNLTLTLSSIAGMILTIGMAVDANVLVFERIKEELRAGKSRPAAISMGFDNAFWAIMDSNITTFIAAIFLSWLGTGAIQGFAVSLAIGVVSSVFTALFVSRLIFDFDTDVLHAKKVSIAWGIK
;
A
#
# COMPACT_ATOMS: atom_id res chain seq x y z
N MET A 1 -18.99 -22.80 -27.98
CA MET A 1 -19.16 -22.89 -26.51
C MET A 1 -20.64 -22.97 -26.15
N ASN A 2 -21.02 -23.87 -25.23
CA ASN A 2 -22.43 -24.05 -24.86
C ASN A 2 -22.96 -22.84 -24.06
N LYS A 3 -24.25 -22.50 -24.23
CA LYS A 3 -24.85 -21.25 -23.68
C LYS A 3 -24.76 -21.17 -22.15
N ARG A 4 -25.01 -22.29 -21.47
CA ARG A 4 -24.88 -22.41 -20.00
C ARG A 4 -23.44 -22.16 -19.53
N THR A 5 -22.47 -22.67 -20.26
CA THR A 5 -21.04 -22.44 -19.96
C THR A 5 -20.69 -20.96 -20.09
N ARG A 6 -21.21 -20.26 -21.11
CA ARG A 6 -21.00 -18.81 -21.25
C ARG A 6 -21.61 -18.03 -20.08
N PHE A 7 -22.82 -18.36 -19.69
CA PHE A 7 -23.48 -17.71 -18.56
C PHE A 7 -22.73 -17.92 -17.24
N VAL A 8 -22.28 -19.15 -16.95
CA VAL A 8 -21.50 -19.45 -15.74
C VAL A 8 -20.16 -18.71 -15.74
N ILE A 9 -19.45 -18.67 -16.87
CA ILE A 9 -18.20 -17.91 -16.99
C ILE A 9 -18.45 -16.42 -16.76
N LEU A 10 -19.52 -15.85 -17.33
CA LEU A 10 -19.84 -14.45 -17.10
C LEU A 10 -20.09 -14.16 -15.62
N LEU A 11 -20.89 -14.98 -14.93
CA LEU A 11 -21.12 -14.82 -13.50
C LEU A 11 -19.83 -14.94 -12.67
N ALA A 12 -18.96 -15.90 -13.01
CA ALA A 12 -17.67 -16.06 -12.35
C ALA A 12 -16.77 -14.83 -12.55
N VAL A 13 -16.70 -14.29 -13.78
CA VAL A 13 -15.95 -13.07 -14.09
C VAL A 13 -16.52 -11.88 -13.33
N LEU A 14 -17.84 -11.69 -13.31
CA LEU A 14 -18.46 -10.57 -12.59
C LEU A 14 -18.27 -10.67 -11.07
N ALA A 15 -18.35 -11.87 -10.50
CA ALA A 15 -18.06 -12.09 -9.09
C ALA A 15 -16.59 -11.77 -8.75
N LEU A 16 -15.65 -12.20 -9.59
CA LEU A 16 -14.24 -11.88 -9.43
C LEU A 16 -13.98 -10.37 -9.55
N CYS A 17 -14.57 -9.72 -10.56
CA CYS A 17 -14.51 -8.27 -10.72
C CYS A 17 -15.05 -7.54 -9.48
N PHE A 18 -16.17 -7.99 -8.92
CA PHE A 18 -16.72 -7.40 -7.70
C PHE A 18 -15.77 -7.52 -6.50
N VAL A 19 -15.12 -8.68 -6.33
CA VAL A 19 -14.10 -8.86 -5.26
C VAL A 19 -12.96 -7.87 -5.42
N PHE A 20 -12.47 -7.65 -6.64
CA PHE A 20 -11.39 -6.69 -6.88
C PHE A 20 -11.83 -5.23 -6.74
N LEU A 21 -13.07 -4.91 -7.08
CA LEU A 21 -13.60 -3.54 -6.99
C LEU A 21 -14.01 -3.16 -5.54
N TRP A 22 -14.28 -4.15 -4.69
CA TRP A 22 -14.78 -3.94 -3.33
C TRP A 22 -13.92 -3.02 -2.45
N PRO A 23 -12.57 -3.13 -2.42
CA PRO A 23 -11.73 -2.20 -1.68
C PRO A 23 -11.88 -0.75 -2.17
N SER A 24 -11.91 -0.54 -3.48
CA SER A 24 -12.13 0.78 -4.09
C SER A 24 -13.47 1.38 -3.71
N ILE A 25 -14.56 0.61 -3.80
CA ILE A 25 -15.90 1.07 -3.38
C ILE A 25 -15.90 1.39 -1.89
N SER A 26 -15.32 0.52 -1.06
CA SER A 26 -15.27 0.71 0.38
C SER A 26 -14.53 1.98 0.74
N TRP A 27 -13.38 2.23 0.11
CA TRP A 27 -12.59 3.43 0.32
C TRP A 27 -13.33 4.71 -0.12
N TYR A 28 -13.73 4.81 -1.39
CA TYR A 28 -14.24 6.06 -1.95
C TYR A 28 -15.70 6.38 -1.57
N ALA A 29 -16.55 5.36 -1.38
CA ALA A 29 -17.98 5.57 -1.16
C ALA A 29 -18.43 5.32 0.28
N ARG A 30 -17.70 4.52 1.07
CA ARG A 30 -18.17 4.04 2.38
C ARG A 30 -17.33 4.54 3.56
N THR A 31 -16.05 4.82 3.36
CA THR A 31 -15.18 5.38 4.41
C THR A 31 -15.46 6.87 4.58
N PRO A 32 -15.76 7.37 5.80
CA PRO A 32 -15.90 8.79 6.07
C PRO A 32 -14.62 9.57 5.74
N LYS A 33 -14.75 10.85 5.31
CA LYS A 33 -13.60 11.69 4.95
C LYS A 33 -12.59 11.85 6.09
N GLU A 34 -13.05 11.93 7.34
CA GLU A 34 -12.18 12.01 8.52
C GLU A 34 -11.32 10.75 8.68
N VAL A 35 -11.94 9.57 8.57
CA VAL A 35 -11.24 8.28 8.61
C VAL A 35 -10.30 8.12 7.41
N GLN A 36 -10.67 8.64 6.22
CA GLN A 36 -9.77 8.66 5.07
C GLN A 36 -8.51 9.50 5.35
N GLN A 37 -8.66 10.71 5.92
CA GLN A 37 -7.52 11.57 6.27
C GLN A 37 -6.60 10.90 7.29
N LEU A 38 -7.18 10.27 8.32
CA LEU A 38 -6.43 9.53 9.34
C LEU A 38 -5.72 8.31 8.75
N ALA A 39 -6.40 7.54 7.90
CA ALA A 39 -5.84 6.35 7.25
C ALA A 39 -4.70 6.69 6.29
N LEU A 40 -4.74 7.87 5.67
CA LEU A 40 -3.67 8.34 4.80
C LEU A 40 -2.42 8.73 5.60
N GLY A 41 -2.55 9.23 6.83
CA GLY A 41 -1.44 9.68 7.67
C GLY A 41 -0.47 8.58 8.15
N SER A 42 0.61 8.98 8.87
CA SER A 42 1.48 8.00 9.54
C SER A 42 0.67 7.14 10.48
N THR A 43 1.14 5.91 10.64
CA THR A 43 0.56 5.03 11.64
C THR A 43 0.84 5.51 13.07
N GLU A 44 1.85 6.39 13.28
CA GLU A 44 2.01 7.14 14.53
C GLU A 44 0.87 8.13 14.76
N ASN A 45 0.44 8.88 13.74
CA ASN A 45 -0.74 9.72 13.82
C ASN A 45 -2.00 8.90 14.12
N ILE A 46 -2.12 7.71 13.52
CA ILE A 46 -3.22 6.77 13.79
C ILE A 46 -3.20 6.32 15.25
N LYS A 47 -2.02 5.96 15.79
CA LYS A 47 -1.85 5.55 17.19
C LYS A 47 -2.21 6.68 18.14
N ASN A 48 -1.64 7.87 17.94
CA ASN A 48 -1.89 9.05 18.77
C ASN A 48 -3.37 9.44 18.75
N TYR A 49 -4.02 9.39 17.58
CA TYR A 49 -5.45 9.64 17.45
C TYR A 49 -6.27 8.59 18.23
N ALA A 50 -5.97 7.30 18.07
CA ALA A 50 -6.68 6.23 18.75
C ALA A 50 -6.52 6.31 20.28
N GLU A 51 -5.32 6.66 20.77
CA GLU A 51 -5.05 6.87 22.20
C GLU A 51 -5.81 8.08 22.75
N SER A 52 -5.75 9.22 22.04
CA SER A 52 -6.47 10.43 22.43
C SER A 52 -7.98 10.19 22.49
N GLN A 53 -8.54 9.55 21.46
CA GLN A 53 -9.98 9.31 21.38
C GLN A 53 -10.42 8.29 22.43
N ALA A 54 -9.64 7.24 22.66
CA ALA A 54 -9.92 6.27 23.72
C ALA A 54 -9.88 6.93 25.11
N ALA A 55 -8.93 7.82 25.38
CA ALA A 55 -8.86 8.53 26.65
C ALA A 55 -10.08 9.46 26.88
N GLU A 56 -10.57 10.13 25.84
CA GLU A 56 -11.77 10.97 25.90
C GLU A 56 -13.04 10.15 26.13
N ASP A 57 -13.17 9.03 25.41
CA ASP A 57 -14.29 8.09 25.57
C ASP A 57 -14.31 7.48 26.97
N VAL A 58 -13.16 7.06 27.51
CA VAL A 58 -13.06 6.52 28.88
C VAL A 58 -13.53 7.56 29.90
N ARG A 59 -13.15 8.83 29.75
CA ARG A 59 -13.63 9.91 30.64
C ARG A 59 -15.13 10.06 30.55
N THR A 60 -15.68 10.11 29.34
CA THR A 60 -17.12 10.23 29.09
C THR A 60 -17.89 9.07 29.72
N ILE A 61 -17.42 7.84 29.52
CA ILE A 61 -18.04 6.62 30.06
C ILE A 61 -17.97 6.60 31.59
N LYS A 62 -16.84 6.99 32.19
CA LYS A 62 -16.72 7.10 33.65
C LYS A 62 -17.63 8.17 34.23
N ASP A 63 -17.85 9.27 33.51
CA ASP A 63 -18.82 10.29 33.91
C ASP A 63 -20.26 9.77 33.83
N MET A 64 -20.60 8.99 32.79
CA MET A 64 -21.91 8.30 32.71
C MET A 64 -22.11 7.30 33.84
N ALA A 65 -21.04 6.62 34.29
CA ALA A 65 -21.09 5.65 35.39
C ALA A 65 -21.45 6.26 36.75
N LYS A 66 -21.46 7.59 36.88
CA LYS A 66 -21.94 8.28 38.09
C LYS A 66 -23.44 8.08 38.32
N ASP A 67 -24.21 7.84 37.26
CA ASP A 67 -25.60 7.41 37.36
C ASP A 67 -25.68 5.87 37.40
N PRO A 68 -26.14 5.27 38.52
CA PRO A 68 -26.24 3.82 38.67
C PRO A 68 -27.17 3.12 37.66
N ALA A 69 -28.09 3.87 37.04
CA ALA A 69 -29.03 3.35 36.04
C ALA A 69 -28.58 3.62 34.60
N ALA A 70 -27.43 4.25 34.39
CA ALA A 70 -26.93 4.57 33.05
C ALA A 70 -26.63 3.29 32.24
N VAL A 71 -26.98 3.34 30.96
CA VAL A 71 -26.75 2.28 29.98
C VAL A 71 -25.94 2.84 28.82
N LEU A 72 -25.03 2.03 28.26
CA LEU A 72 -24.30 2.40 27.05
C LEU A 72 -25.18 2.20 25.82
N ASP A 73 -25.54 3.28 25.14
CA ASP A 73 -26.27 3.31 23.88
C ASP A 73 -25.46 4.02 22.77
N GLY A 74 -26.07 4.16 21.58
CA GLY A 74 -25.45 4.85 20.43
C GLY A 74 -24.06 4.35 20.07
N ASP A 75 -23.09 5.27 20.09
CA ASP A 75 -21.69 5.03 19.69
C ASP A 75 -20.91 4.12 20.65
N PHE A 76 -21.42 3.89 21.86
CA PHE A 76 -20.84 3.02 22.88
C PHE A 76 -21.53 1.65 22.99
N ALA A 77 -22.63 1.41 22.26
CA ALA A 77 -23.41 0.18 22.37
C ALA A 77 -22.60 -1.10 22.08
N TRP A 78 -21.55 -0.99 21.26
CA TRP A 78 -20.62 -2.09 20.93
C TRP A 78 -19.84 -2.60 22.16
N LEU A 79 -19.58 -1.74 23.16
CA LEU A 79 -18.88 -2.11 24.39
C LEU A 79 -19.67 -3.14 25.18
N ASN A 80 -21.00 -3.17 25.06
CA ASN A 80 -21.79 -4.20 25.71
C ASN A 80 -21.43 -5.60 25.21
N LYS A 81 -21.14 -5.73 23.92
CA LYS A 81 -20.72 -7.01 23.35
C LYS A 81 -19.27 -7.35 23.72
N ALA A 82 -18.40 -6.33 23.80
CA ALA A 82 -17.00 -6.49 24.22
C ALA A 82 -16.90 -6.95 25.68
N ALA A 83 -17.55 -6.26 26.61
CA ALA A 83 -17.59 -6.63 28.02
C ALA A 83 -18.21 -8.03 28.24
N ALA A 84 -19.29 -8.39 27.53
CA ALA A 84 -19.86 -9.73 27.63
C ALA A 84 -18.88 -10.84 27.19
N LYS A 85 -18.05 -10.57 26.18
CA LYS A 85 -16.99 -11.49 25.74
C LYS A 85 -15.90 -11.61 26.82
N GLN A 86 -15.60 -10.52 27.51
CA GLN A 86 -14.62 -10.49 28.59
C GLN A 86 -15.11 -11.21 29.85
N TYR A 87 -16.36 -11.02 30.27
CA TYR A 87 -16.96 -11.85 31.33
C TYR A 87 -16.85 -13.35 31.03
N LYS A 88 -17.09 -13.74 29.76
CA LYS A 88 -16.99 -15.12 29.33
C LYS A 88 -15.55 -15.67 29.36
N SER A 89 -14.52 -14.85 29.08
CA SER A 89 -13.12 -15.29 29.15
C SER A 89 -12.69 -15.59 30.59
N TYR A 90 -13.25 -14.89 31.57
CA TYR A 90 -13.08 -15.16 33.01
C TYR A 90 -14.04 -16.24 33.56
N GLY A 91 -14.83 -16.90 32.71
CA GLY A 91 -15.80 -17.92 33.13
C GLY A 91 -17.01 -17.40 33.91
N GLN A 92 -17.27 -16.08 33.88
CA GLN A 92 -18.39 -15.43 34.56
C GLN A 92 -19.60 -15.27 33.62
N LYS A 93 -20.81 -15.22 34.19
CA LYS A 93 -22.03 -14.89 33.44
C LYS A 93 -22.21 -13.37 33.37
N ALA A 94 -22.31 -12.84 32.16
CA ALA A 94 -22.65 -11.44 31.93
C ALA A 94 -24.09 -11.13 32.43
N PRO A 95 -24.34 -9.94 32.99
CA PRO A 95 -25.70 -9.50 33.37
C PRO A 95 -26.67 -9.48 32.18
N GLU A 96 -27.97 -9.70 32.42
CA GLU A 96 -29.00 -9.66 31.36
C GLU A 96 -29.23 -8.24 30.81
N THR A 97 -29.16 -7.23 31.67
CA THR A 97 -29.15 -5.80 31.31
C THR A 97 -27.86 -5.19 31.81
N MET A 98 -26.97 -4.79 30.91
CA MET A 98 -25.65 -4.31 31.28
C MET A 98 -25.66 -2.80 31.51
N THR A 99 -25.38 -2.38 32.74
CA THR A 99 -25.17 -0.96 33.07
C THR A 99 -23.75 -0.53 32.70
N VAL A 100 -23.51 0.79 32.66
CA VAL A 100 -22.15 1.33 32.46
C VAL A 100 -21.19 0.80 33.53
N ALA A 101 -21.63 0.70 34.77
CA ALA A 101 -20.82 0.18 35.87
C ALA A 101 -20.46 -1.31 35.69
N ASP A 102 -21.36 -2.11 35.12
CA ASP A 102 -21.11 -3.53 34.84
C ASP A 102 -20.14 -3.71 33.66
N VAL A 103 -20.17 -2.79 32.69
CA VAL A 103 -19.17 -2.77 31.60
C VAL A 103 -17.79 -2.48 32.16
N LEU A 104 -17.64 -1.47 33.00
CA LEU A 104 -16.36 -1.10 33.60
C LEU A 104 -15.78 -2.23 34.46
N LYS A 105 -16.63 -2.95 35.21
CA LYS A 105 -16.21 -4.11 36.02
C LYS A 105 -15.72 -5.30 35.21
N ALA A 106 -15.98 -5.35 33.91
CA ALA A 106 -15.50 -6.44 33.06
C ALA A 106 -13.98 -6.39 32.84
N TYR A 107 -13.34 -5.27 33.16
CA TYR A 107 -11.92 -5.01 32.94
C TYR A 107 -11.20 -4.83 34.29
N ASP A 108 -10.00 -5.42 34.40
CA ASP A 108 -9.23 -5.42 35.65
C ASP A 108 -8.64 -4.02 35.96
N THR A 109 -8.23 -3.30 34.92
CA THR A 109 -7.68 -1.95 35.04
C THR A 109 -8.31 -0.96 34.04
N GLU A 110 -8.21 0.34 34.35
CA GLU A 110 -8.60 1.40 33.42
C GLU A 110 -7.77 1.36 32.13
N LEU A 111 -6.53 0.89 32.21
CA LEU A 111 -5.66 0.68 31.06
C LEU A 111 -6.21 -0.42 30.14
N ASP A 112 -6.68 -1.54 30.69
CA ASP A 112 -7.28 -2.62 29.90
C ASP A 112 -8.56 -2.18 29.19
N PHE A 113 -9.38 -1.37 29.88
CA PHE A 113 -10.58 -0.79 29.28
C PHE A 113 -10.25 0.21 28.17
N MET A 114 -9.26 1.07 28.39
CA MET A 114 -8.78 2.02 27.38
C MET A 114 -8.20 1.30 26.16
N ASN A 115 -7.45 0.21 26.35
CA ASN A 115 -6.88 -0.59 25.27
C ASN A 115 -7.96 -1.22 24.38
N GLU A 116 -9.09 -1.66 24.95
CA GLU A 116 -10.22 -2.18 24.17
C GLU A 116 -10.87 -1.09 23.29
N ILE A 117 -11.04 0.12 23.82
CA ILE A 117 -11.56 1.26 23.06
C ILE A 117 -10.57 1.69 21.97
N GLN A 118 -9.28 1.77 22.31
CA GLN A 118 -8.21 2.06 21.35
C GLN A 118 -8.18 1.02 20.22
N ALA A 119 -8.41 -0.27 20.54
CA ALA A 119 -8.45 -1.34 19.55
C ALA A 119 -9.54 -1.10 18.50
N LYS A 120 -10.74 -0.65 18.89
CA LYS A 120 -11.81 -0.28 17.94
C LYS A 120 -11.34 0.80 16.97
N TYR A 121 -10.83 1.92 17.48
CA TYR A 121 -10.42 3.06 16.66
C TYR A 121 -9.31 2.68 15.69
N ARG A 122 -8.27 1.98 16.16
CA ARG A 122 -7.19 1.60 15.22
C ARG A 122 -7.62 0.52 14.26
N ASP A 123 -8.42 -0.47 14.65
CA ASP A 123 -8.91 -1.49 13.72
C ASP A 123 -9.79 -0.87 12.62
N GLU A 124 -10.59 0.15 12.95
CA GLU A 124 -11.38 0.91 11.97
C GLU A 124 -10.47 1.64 10.96
N ILE A 125 -9.50 2.41 11.45
CA ILE A 125 -8.60 3.20 10.61
C ILE A 125 -7.68 2.29 9.77
N LEU A 126 -7.17 1.19 10.34
CA LEU A 126 -6.33 0.24 9.61
C LEU A 126 -7.10 -0.54 8.56
N LYS A 127 -8.37 -0.84 8.82
CA LYS A 127 -9.25 -1.43 7.81
C LYS A 127 -9.47 -0.45 6.66
N ALA A 128 -9.67 0.84 6.95
CA ALA A 128 -9.74 1.88 5.94
C ALA A 128 -8.42 2.02 5.16
N LYS A 129 -7.27 2.00 5.84
CA LYS A 129 -5.93 2.01 5.23
C LYS A 129 -5.74 0.82 4.30
N LYS A 130 -6.13 -0.38 4.72
CA LYS A 130 -6.13 -1.58 3.87
C LYS A 130 -7.04 -1.44 2.65
N TYR A 131 -8.20 -0.79 2.78
CA TYR A 131 -9.05 -0.50 1.63
C TYR A 131 -8.39 0.48 0.66
N TYR A 132 -7.75 1.52 1.16
CA TYR A 132 -6.93 2.43 0.35
C TYR A 132 -5.80 1.68 -0.35
N ASP A 133 -5.02 0.87 0.35
CA ASP A 133 -3.87 0.13 -0.20
C ASP A 133 -4.24 -0.79 -1.36
N ASN A 134 -5.46 -1.31 -1.35
CA ASN A 134 -6.01 -2.18 -2.40
C ASN A 134 -7.02 -1.47 -3.31
N SER A 135 -7.15 -0.14 -3.22
CA SER A 135 -8.01 0.63 -4.11
C SER A 135 -7.25 1.07 -5.36
N VAL A 136 -8.01 1.42 -6.41
CA VAL A 136 -7.50 2.26 -7.49
C VAL A 136 -6.91 3.51 -6.85
N LYS A 137 -5.65 3.81 -7.15
CA LYS A 137 -4.98 5.01 -6.64
C LYS A 137 -5.31 6.18 -7.55
N LEU A 138 -5.49 7.37 -7.01
CA LEU A 138 -5.65 8.58 -7.82
C LEU A 138 -4.28 9.23 -7.99
N GLY A 139 -3.90 9.49 -9.24
CA GLY A 139 -2.65 10.17 -9.57
C GLY A 139 -2.64 11.58 -9.04
N LEU A 140 -1.45 12.18 -9.00
CA LEU A 140 -1.25 13.52 -8.46
C LEU A 140 -1.95 14.61 -9.27
N ASP A 141 -2.22 14.35 -10.55
CA ASP A 141 -3.02 15.22 -11.40
C ASP A 141 -4.51 15.21 -11.03
N LEU A 142 -4.96 14.25 -10.22
CA LEU A 142 -6.31 14.18 -9.67
C LEU A 142 -6.34 14.49 -8.16
N SER A 143 -5.36 14.02 -7.41
CA SER A 143 -5.29 14.18 -5.93
C SER A 143 -4.54 15.43 -5.46
N GLY A 144 -3.73 16.03 -6.34
CA GLY A 144 -2.69 16.99 -5.96
C GLY A 144 -1.53 16.34 -5.21
N GLY A 145 -0.39 17.04 -5.18
CA GLY A 145 0.79 16.65 -4.43
C GLY A 145 2.08 16.82 -5.22
N MET A 146 3.08 15.97 -4.96
CA MET A 146 4.39 16.08 -5.57
C MET A 146 4.85 14.76 -6.18
N ASN A 147 5.38 14.82 -7.41
CA ASN A 147 6.15 13.73 -7.99
C ASN A 147 7.65 14.04 -7.92
N VAL A 148 8.44 13.00 -7.70
CA VAL A 148 9.90 13.04 -7.74
C VAL A 148 10.39 11.80 -8.48
N ILE A 149 11.26 12.01 -9.47
CA ILE A 149 12.02 10.95 -10.12
C ILE A 149 13.43 11.00 -9.55
N VAL A 150 13.81 9.93 -8.87
CA VAL A 150 15.12 9.78 -8.26
C VAL A 150 15.92 8.76 -9.06
N LYS A 151 17.11 9.13 -9.51
CA LYS A 151 18.05 8.23 -10.16
C LYS A 151 18.99 7.63 -9.11
N ALA A 152 19.04 6.30 -9.09
CA ALA A 152 19.93 5.48 -8.30
C ALA A 152 21.23 5.22 -9.06
N ASP A 153 22.36 5.65 -8.52
CA ASP A 153 23.67 5.38 -9.11
C ASP A 153 24.14 3.97 -8.75
N LEU A 154 23.61 2.97 -9.47
CA LEU A 154 23.90 1.56 -9.24
C LEU A 154 25.33 1.17 -9.66
N ASP A 155 25.94 1.95 -10.56
CA ASP A 155 27.31 1.72 -11.02
C ASP A 155 28.32 2.12 -9.95
N ALA A 156 28.11 3.26 -9.28
CA ALA A 156 28.94 3.68 -8.14
C ALA A 156 28.93 2.65 -6.99
N VAL A 157 27.82 1.94 -6.79
CA VAL A 157 27.68 0.92 -5.74
C VAL A 157 28.45 -0.36 -6.09
N LEU A 158 28.44 -0.76 -7.37
CA LEU A 158 29.27 -1.86 -7.85
C LEU A 158 30.76 -1.53 -7.74
N GLU A 159 31.16 -0.31 -8.09
CA GLU A 159 32.54 0.14 -7.95
C GLU A 159 33.01 0.12 -6.49
N ALA A 160 32.14 0.50 -5.55
CA ALA A 160 32.43 0.46 -4.11
C ALA A 160 32.63 -0.96 -3.56
N GLN A 161 32.10 -2.00 -4.22
CA GLN A 161 32.26 -3.40 -3.83
C GLN A 161 33.55 -4.06 -4.36
N GLY A 162 34.25 -3.43 -5.31
CA GLY A 162 35.47 -3.98 -5.91
C GLY A 162 35.27 -5.39 -6.52
N ASP A 163 36.24 -6.29 -6.35
CA ASP A 163 36.23 -7.65 -6.93
C ASP A 163 35.29 -8.66 -6.22
N SER A 164 34.52 -8.22 -5.22
CA SER A 164 33.66 -9.13 -4.43
C SER A 164 32.37 -9.57 -5.15
N VAL A 165 31.99 -8.89 -6.24
CA VAL A 165 30.83 -9.23 -7.07
C VAL A 165 31.32 -9.72 -8.44
N SER A 166 31.07 -10.99 -8.77
CA SER A 166 31.40 -11.53 -10.09
C SER A 166 30.54 -10.89 -11.19
N ALA A 167 31.06 -10.83 -12.42
CA ALA A 167 30.34 -10.29 -13.57
C ALA A 167 28.99 -10.99 -13.82
N ASP A 168 28.88 -12.28 -13.46
CA ASP A 168 27.65 -13.07 -13.59
C ASP A 168 26.58 -12.68 -12.55
N ASN A 169 26.98 -12.16 -11.38
CA ASN A 169 26.08 -11.78 -10.29
C ASN A 169 25.80 -10.26 -10.24
N ALA A 170 26.46 -9.46 -11.08
CA ALA A 170 26.31 -8.00 -11.07
C ALA A 170 24.88 -7.53 -11.36
N ALA A 171 24.14 -8.21 -12.24
CA ALA A 171 22.75 -7.87 -12.53
C ALA A 171 21.81 -8.17 -11.35
N GLU A 172 22.04 -9.27 -10.64
CA GLU A 172 21.27 -9.64 -9.45
C GLU A 172 21.60 -8.67 -8.30
N PHE A 173 22.87 -8.30 -8.16
CA PHE A 173 23.33 -7.29 -7.22
C PHE A 173 22.70 -5.91 -7.47
N LYS A 174 22.69 -5.43 -8.72
CA LYS A 174 22.02 -4.17 -9.09
C LYS A 174 20.53 -4.21 -8.73
N LYS A 175 19.87 -5.35 -8.93
CA LYS A 175 18.47 -5.53 -8.57
C LYS A 175 18.25 -5.51 -7.05
N GLU A 176 19.13 -6.13 -6.27
CA GLU A 176 19.10 -6.06 -4.80
C GLU A 176 19.38 -4.64 -4.30
N ALA A 177 20.36 -3.94 -4.89
CA ALA A 177 20.64 -2.53 -4.64
C ALA A 177 19.44 -1.63 -4.92
N MET A 178 18.77 -1.88 -6.04
CA MET A 178 17.56 -1.15 -6.38
C MET A 178 16.43 -1.40 -5.38
N ALA A 179 16.20 -2.66 -5.00
CA ALA A 179 15.18 -3.03 -4.01
C ALA A 179 15.46 -2.40 -2.63
N ASN A 180 16.71 -2.40 -2.18
CA ASN A 180 17.12 -1.81 -0.91
C ASN A 180 17.00 -0.29 -0.94
N ALA A 181 17.33 0.38 -2.05
CA ALA A 181 17.12 1.82 -2.20
C ALA A 181 15.63 2.19 -2.09
N ILE A 182 14.74 1.38 -2.67
CA ILE A 182 13.28 1.56 -2.54
C ILE A 182 12.82 1.34 -1.09
N GLU A 183 13.28 0.28 -0.40
CA GLU A 183 12.93 0.01 1.00
C GLU A 183 13.43 1.13 1.93
N ASN A 184 14.61 1.67 1.67
CA ASN A 184 15.19 2.82 2.38
C ASN A 184 14.35 4.09 2.20
N LEU A 185 14.01 4.43 0.95
CA LEU A 185 13.17 5.59 0.68
C LEU A 185 11.78 5.44 1.29
N THR A 186 11.19 4.25 1.21
CA THR A 186 9.89 3.94 1.84
C THR A 186 9.96 4.20 3.35
N SER A 187 10.96 3.62 4.02
CA SER A 187 11.15 3.79 5.47
C SER A 187 11.38 5.24 5.88
N ARG A 188 12.07 6.05 5.06
CA ARG A 188 12.33 7.47 5.33
C ARG A 188 11.08 8.33 5.11
N ILE A 189 10.32 8.05 4.05
CA ILE A 189 9.09 8.79 3.75
C ILE A 189 8.01 8.48 4.81
N ASP A 190 7.93 7.22 5.28
CA ASP A 190 7.02 6.81 6.36
C ASP A 190 7.25 7.57 7.67
N LYS A 191 8.50 7.88 8.02
CA LYS A 191 8.84 8.64 9.24
C LYS A 191 8.26 10.05 9.26
N PHE A 192 8.03 10.63 8.10
CA PHE A 192 7.59 12.01 8.00
C PHE A 192 6.06 12.15 8.09
N GLY A 193 5.34 11.04 8.29
CA GLY A 193 3.89 11.02 8.37
C GLY A 193 3.19 11.51 7.11
N LEU A 194 3.91 11.45 5.99
CA LEU A 194 3.39 11.83 4.68
C LEU A 194 2.31 10.83 4.27
N THR A 195 1.31 11.35 3.56
CA THR A 195 0.16 10.56 3.18
C THR A 195 0.57 9.48 2.21
N SER A 196 0.53 8.21 2.67
CA SER A 196 0.76 6.97 1.94
C SER A 196 1.36 7.13 0.52
N PRO A 197 2.69 7.24 0.39
CA PRO A 197 3.37 7.52 -0.88
C PRO A 197 3.24 6.34 -1.85
N VAL A 198 3.22 6.62 -3.14
CA VAL A 198 3.35 5.61 -4.19
C VAL A 198 4.81 5.60 -4.64
N ILE A 199 5.55 4.55 -4.27
CA ILE A 199 6.96 4.38 -4.65
C ILE A 199 7.05 3.19 -5.60
N ARG A 200 7.57 3.41 -6.81
CA ARG A 200 7.69 2.37 -7.84
C ARG A 200 9.02 2.50 -8.55
N GLN A 201 9.62 1.38 -8.90
CA GLN A 201 10.76 1.37 -9.81
C GLN A 201 10.30 1.78 -11.22
N GLN A 202 11.07 2.64 -11.88
CA GLN A 202 10.84 3.10 -13.25
C GLN A 202 12.08 2.79 -14.10
N GLY A 203 12.00 1.77 -14.95
CA GLY A 203 13.18 1.30 -15.70
C GLY A 203 14.20 0.60 -14.78
N ASP A 204 15.48 0.68 -15.12
CA ASP A 204 16.52 -0.10 -14.44
C ASP A 204 17.12 0.63 -13.23
N ASP A 205 17.21 1.96 -13.27
CA ASP A 205 17.97 2.79 -12.32
C ASP A 205 17.19 4.00 -11.78
N ARG A 206 15.88 4.12 -12.04
CA ARG A 206 15.06 5.22 -11.51
C ARG A 206 13.98 4.73 -10.56
N ILE A 207 13.64 5.58 -9.61
CA ILE A 207 12.57 5.42 -8.63
C ILE A 207 11.60 6.57 -8.83
N TYR A 208 10.37 6.21 -9.15
CA TYR A 208 9.24 7.12 -9.19
C TYR A 208 8.59 7.19 -7.82
N ILE A 209 8.48 8.40 -7.27
CA ILE A 209 7.90 8.68 -5.96
C ILE A 209 6.75 9.67 -6.15
N GLU A 210 5.54 9.28 -5.80
CA GLU A 210 4.39 10.20 -5.67
C GLU A 210 4.04 10.36 -4.20
N ILE A 211 3.94 11.61 -3.77
CA ILE A 211 3.51 11.97 -2.42
C ILE A 211 2.25 12.81 -2.59
N PRO A 212 1.06 12.25 -2.36
CA PRO A 212 -0.18 13.02 -2.40
C PRO A 212 -0.17 14.11 -1.32
N GLY A 213 -0.86 15.22 -1.57
CA GLY A 213 -1.06 16.29 -0.60
C GLY A 213 0.00 17.41 -0.61
N ALA A 214 -0.29 18.49 0.13
CA ALA A 214 0.53 19.69 0.19
C ALA A 214 1.78 19.47 1.06
N ALA A 215 2.80 18.80 0.51
CA ALA A 215 4.07 18.65 1.18
C ALA A 215 5.08 19.73 0.74
N GLN A 216 5.84 20.24 1.70
CA GLN A 216 6.95 21.17 1.45
C GLN A 216 8.05 20.43 0.68
N ALA A 217 8.18 20.77 -0.60
CA ALA A 217 9.15 20.21 -1.55
C ALA A 217 10.58 20.14 -0.98
N ASP A 218 10.98 21.17 -0.24
CA ASP A 218 12.34 21.28 0.31
C ASP A 218 12.60 20.27 1.43
N ALA A 219 11.64 20.04 2.33
CA ALA A 219 11.77 19.07 3.41
C ALA A 219 11.90 17.63 2.86
N ILE A 220 11.19 17.33 1.77
CA ILE A 220 11.24 16.01 1.13
C ILE A 220 12.56 15.78 0.40
N ASN A 221 13.09 16.81 -0.26
CA ASN A 221 14.39 16.71 -0.94
C ASN A 221 15.51 16.36 0.04
N THR A 222 15.54 16.98 1.23
CA THR A 222 16.51 16.64 2.28
C THR A 222 16.36 15.21 2.80
N LEU A 223 15.14 14.65 2.81
CA LEU A 223 14.88 13.27 3.26
C LEU A 223 15.26 12.23 2.21
N ILE A 224 14.93 12.48 0.94
CA ILE A 224 15.28 11.62 -0.18
C ILE A 224 16.81 11.56 -0.33
N MET A 225 17.48 12.72 -0.20
CA MET A 225 18.95 12.82 -0.31
C MET A 225 19.69 12.55 1.01
N GLY A 226 18.99 12.48 2.15
CA GLY A 226 19.60 12.23 3.45
C GLY A 226 20.25 10.85 3.48
N LYS A 227 21.43 10.71 4.10
CA LYS A 227 22.03 9.38 4.34
C LYS A 227 21.40 8.81 5.60
N GLY A 228 20.81 7.62 5.49
CA GLY A 228 20.42 6.84 6.68
C GLY A 228 21.70 6.38 7.37
N ILE A 229 21.86 6.71 8.66
CA ILE A 229 23.11 6.45 9.38
C ILE A 229 22.87 5.24 10.27
N LEU A 230 23.42 4.10 9.86
CA LEU A 230 23.62 2.97 10.77
C LEU A 230 24.98 3.13 11.43
N ASN A 231 25.03 2.98 12.75
CA ASN A 231 26.27 3.01 13.50
C ASN A 231 26.18 2.08 14.72
N PHE A 232 27.34 1.62 15.14
CA PHE A 232 27.53 0.82 16.34
C PHE A 232 28.08 1.72 17.43
N ARG A 233 27.47 1.67 18.62
CA ARG A 233 27.86 2.49 19.78
C ARG A 233 27.88 1.64 21.04
N LEU A 234 28.75 1.96 21.99
CA LEU A 234 28.69 1.33 23.31
C LEU A 234 27.41 1.72 24.03
N ALA A 235 26.82 0.77 24.74
CA ALA A 235 25.66 0.96 25.58
C ALA A 235 26.07 0.92 27.06
N ASP A 236 25.62 1.91 27.82
CA ASP A 236 25.90 2.06 29.24
C ASP A 236 24.67 1.58 30.03
N MET A 237 24.76 0.36 30.59
CA MET A 237 23.62 -0.27 31.26
C MET A 237 23.31 0.37 32.61
N ASP A 238 24.31 0.83 33.35
CA ASP A 238 24.12 1.49 34.64
C ASP A 238 23.41 2.85 34.45
N ALA A 239 23.86 3.63 33.46
CA ALA A 239 23.19 4.88 33.09
C ALA A 239 21.79 4.64 32.52
N THR A 240 21.61 3.53 31.79
CA THR A 240 20.29 3.11 31.27
C THR A 240 19.31 2.85 32.41
N ASP A 241 19.71 2.10 33.43
CA ASP A 241 18.84 1.79 34.57
C ASP A 241 18.53 3.04 35.40
N ALA A 242 19.51 3.93 35.61
CA ALA A 242 19.32 5.22 36.26
C ALA A 242 18.31 6.10 35.49
N PHE A 243 18.46 6.18 34.16
CA PHE A 243 17.55 6.92 33.29
C PHE A 243 16.13 6.33 33.34
N LYS A 244 15.97 5.01 33.26
CA LYS A 244 14.66 4.34 33.34
C LYS A 244 13.95 4.60 34.67
N ALA A 245 14.69 4.55 35.77
CA ALA A 245 14.15 4.85 37.10
C ALA A 245 13.64 6.30 37.19
N TYR A 246 14.38 7.24 36.60
CA TYR A 246 13.95 8.64 36.51
C TYR A 246 12.72 8.80 35.61
N TYR A 247 12.75 8.24 34.39
CA TYR A 247 11.66 8.34 33.41
C TYR A 247 10.33 7.79 33.95
N THR A 248 10.38 6.69 34.72
CA THR A 248 9.19 6.10 35.34
C THR A 248 8.52 7.04 36.33
N GLN A 249 9.30 7.87 37.03
CA GLN A 249 8.79 8.83 38.01
C GLN A 249 8.37 10.16 37.37
N HIS A 250 8.99 10.54 36.25
CA HIS A 250 8.80 11.84 35.61
C HIS A 250 8.54 11.77 34.09
N PRO A 251 7.59 10.94 33.61
CA PRO A 251 7.45 10.65 32.18
C PRO A 251 7.10 11.89 31.35
N ALA A 252 6.34 12.83 31.92
CA ALA A 252 5.86 14.03 31.24
C ALA A 252 6.88 15.19 31.20
N SER A 253 7.95 15.13 32.00
CA SER A 253 8.94 16.21 32.14
C SER A 253 10.37 15.76 31.82
N THR A 254 10.53 14.58 31.21
CA THR A 254 11.84 14.06 30.84
C THR A 254 12.34 14.68 29.53
N PHE A 255 11.43 14.91 28.57
CA PHE A 255 11.77 15.40 27.24
C PHE A 255 11.00 16.67 26.90
N ASN A 256 11.64 17.57 26.17
CA ASN A 256 10.96 18.72 25.57
C ASN A 256 10.20 18.28 24.29
N ALA A 257 9.48 19.23 23.66
CA ALA A 257 8.74 18.97 22.43
C ALA A 257 9.62 18.56 21.22
N ALA A 258 10.94 18.80 21.30
CA ALA A 258 11.91 18.39 20.29
C ALA A 258 12.52 17.00 20.57
N GLY A 259 12.16 16.35 21.68
CA GLY A 259 12.67 15.03 22.06
C GLY A 259 14.03 15.07 22.76
N GLU A 260 14.50 16.24 23.19
CA GLU A 260 15.75 16.41 23.94
C GLU A 260 15.49 16.32 25.44
N LEU A 261 16.49 15.84 26.19
CA LEU A 261 16.42 15.77 27.66
C LEU A 261 16.32 17.17 28.25
N MET A 262 15.27 17.41 29.05
CA MET A 262 15.10 18.68 29.76
C MET A 262 16.12 18.85 30.90
N ASP A 263 16.56 17.74 31.48
CA ASP A 263 17.65 17.69 32.45
C ASP A 263 18.77 16.75 31.92
N PRO A 264 19.82 17.31 31.32
CA PRO A 264 20.93 16.53 30.80
C PRO A 264 21.75 15.81 31.89
N SER A 265 21.66 16.23 33.16
CA SER A 265 22.49 15.71 34.25
C SER A 265 22.12 14.28 34.71
N ILE A 266 21.00 13.75 34.19
CA ILE A 266 20.50 12.40 34.49
C ILE A 266 21.39 11.31 33.86
N ILE A 267 22.08 11.64 32.78
CA ILE A 267 23.00 10.73 32.09
C ILE A 267 24.40 11.35 32.04
N PRO A 268 25.46 10.54 31.90
CA PRO A 268 26.81 11.06 31.67
C PRO A 268 26.89 11.97 30.44
N ASP A 269 27.74 13.01 30.47
CA ASP A 269 27.88 13.99 29.38
C ASP A 269 28.33 13.36 28.04
N ASP A 270 29.03 12.23 28.12
CA ASP A 270 29.49 11.44 26.96
C ASP A 270 28.45 10.45 26.43
N CYS A 271 27.23 10.48 26.98
CA CYS A 271 26.12 9.59 26.61
C CYS A 271 24.94 10.34 25.97
N GLU A 272 24.12 9.58 25.24
CA GLU A 272 22.84 9.97 24.64
C GLU A 272 21.79 8.88 24.91
N VAL A 273 20.53 9.27 25.08
CA VAL A 273 19.42 8.33 25.24
C VAL A 273 18.75 8.11 23.90
N PHE A 274 18.62 6.85 23.50
CA PHE A 274 17.78 6.46 22.37
C PHE A 274 16.67 5.51 22.80
N GLY A 275 15.53 5.59 22.12
CA GLY A 275 14.48 4.61 22.27
C GLY A 275 14.91 3.27 21.66
N VAL A 276 14.55 2.18 22.33
CA VAL A 276 14.62 0.82 21.79
C VAL A 276 13.26 0.49 21.21
N TYR A 277 13.27 0.14 19.92
CA TYR A 277 12.04 -0.07 19.17
C TYR A 277 11.94 -1.51 18.72
N LYS A 278 10.76 -2.10 18.89
CA LYS A 278 10.39 -3.37 18.27
C LYS A 278 9.26 -3.12 17.28
N LYS A 279 9.10 -4.03 16.32
CA LYS A 279 7.92 -4.00 15.44
C LYS A 279 6.71 -4.48 16.24
N ASP A 280 5.72 -3.61 16.42
CA ASP A 280 4.43 -3.98 17.02
C ASP A 280 3.56 -4.77 16.03
N SER A 281 2.34 -5.11 16.46
CA SER A 281 1.37 -5.84 15.63
C SER A 281 0.95 -5.13 14.33
N TYR A 282 1.32 -3.85 14.14
CA TYR A 282 1.10 -3.10 12.91
C TYR A 282 2.35 -2.92 12.06
N GLY A 283 3.48 -3.54 12.47
CA GLY A 283 4.77 -3.32 11.80
C GLY A 283 5.35 -1.94 12.07
N LEU A 284 4.94 -1.27 13.15
CA LEU A 284 5.54 0.00 13.56
C LEU A 284 6.64 -0.21 14.56
N ASP A 285 7.62 0.67 14.50
CA ASP A 285 8.59 0.82 15.56
C ASP A 285 7.85 1.33 16.81
N GLU A 286 7.47 0.42 17.70
CA GLU A 286 6.97 0.72 19.03
C GLU A 286 8.16 0.79 19.98
N ARG A 287 8.36 1.98 20.58
CA ARG A 287 9.35 2.15 21.64
C ARG A 287 8.86 1.40 22.87
N TYR A 288 9.49 0.27 23.17
CA TYR A 288 9.16 -0.52 24.34
C TYR A 288 10.18 -0.35 25.46
N ASP A 289 11.34 0.25 25.16
CA ASP A 289 12.38 0.48 26.14
C ASP A 289 13.23 1.70 25.79
N TRP A 290 14.13 2.07 26.70
CA TRP A 290 15.15 3.10 26.52
C TRP A 290 16.54 2.50 26.70
N LEU A 291 17.51 3.04 25.96
CA LEU A 291 18.90 2.66 26.09
C LEU A 291 19.79 3.89 26.03
N VAL A 292 20.69 4.02 27.01
CA VAL A 292 21.73 5.04 27.03
C VAL A 292 22.94 4.48 26.29
N VAL A 293 23.41 5.22 25.28
CA VAL A 293 24.57 4.87 24.46
C VAL A 293 25.61 5.97 24.50
N LYS A 294 26.88 5.63 24.35
CA LYS A 294 27.97 6.61 24.22
C LYS A 294 27.81 7.40 22.92
N LYS A 295 28.19 8.68 22.95
CA LYS A 295 28.20 9.57 21.76
C LYS A 295 29.22 9.14 20.71
N GLU A 296 30.32 8.52 21.16
CA GLU A 296 31.36 7.99 20.31
C GLU A 296 30.85 6.82 19.45
N ILE A 297 31.10 6.89 18.15
CA ILE A 297 30.73 5.83 17.20
C ILE A 297 31.88 4.83 17.14
N ALA A 298 31.59 3.59 17.55
CA ALA A 298 32.53 2.47 17.53
C ALA A 298 32.81 1.98 16.10
N LEU A 299 31.76 1.90 15.28
CA LEU A 299 31.86 1.52 13.88
C LEU A 299 30.73 2.14 13.07
N ASP A 300 31.04 2.62 11.87
CA ASP A 300 30.05 3.09 10.91
C ASP A 300 29.50 1.90 10.09
N GLY A 301 28.19 1.88 9.85
CA GLY A 301 27.52 0.84 9.08
C GLY A 301 28.01 0.67 7.65
N LYS A 302 28.71 1.67 7.08
CA LYS A 302 29.36 1.58 5.76
C LYS A 302 30.38 0.43 5.66
N HIS A 303 30.90 -0.03 6.79
CA HIS A 303 31.92 -1.09 6.86
C HIS A 303 31.35 -2.50 6.85
N VAL A 304 30.02 -2.66 6.90
CA VAL A 304 29.37 -3.96 6.73
C VAL A 304 29.44 -4.33 5.24
N GLN A 305 29.73 -5.58 4.89
CA GLN A 305 29.77 -6.06 3.49
C GLN A 305 28.63 -7.02 3.17
N SER A 306 28.19 -7.81 4.15
CA SER A 306 27.14 -8.81 3.97
C SER A 306 26.49 -9.09 5.32
N ALA A 307 25.20 -9.45 5.32
CA ALA A 307 24.49 -9.90 6.51
C ALA A 307 23.53 -11.05 6.15
N GLU A 308 23.53 -12.10 6.95
CA GLU A 308 22.76 -13.32 6.75
C GLU A 308 22.14 -13.79 8.06
N VAL A 309 20.94 -14.38 7.98
CA VAL A 309 20.38 -15.12 9.10
C VAL A 309 20.85 -16.56 9.01
N ARG A 310 21.49 -17.05 10.07
CA ARG A 310 21.93 -18.44 10.21
C ARG A 310 21.21 -19.08 11.39
N SER A 311 21.00 -20.38 11.33
CA SER A 311 20.56 -21.12 12.51
C SER A 311 21.81 -21.56 13.28
N ASP A 312 21.82 -21.34 14.59
CA ASP A 312 22.81 -21.94 15.46
C ASP A 312 22.68 -23.48 15.41
N GLN A 313 23.81 -24.17 15.28
CA GLN A 313 23.84 -25.62 15.03
C GLN A 313 23.50 -26.46 16.26
N TYR A 314 23.60 -25.90 17.47
CA TYR A 314 23.42 -26.61 18.73
C TYR A 314 22.07 -26.30 19.37
N THR A 315 21.66 -25.04 19.32
CA THR A 315 20.43 -24.55 19.96
C THR A 315 19.26 -24.42 18.98
N GLY A 316 19.52 -24.42 17.67
CA GLY A 316 18.51 -24.18 16.64
C GLY A 316 17.97 -22.75 16.62
N GLN A 317 18.56 -21.83 17.39
CA GLN A 317 18.11 -20.45 17.45
C GLN A 317 18.63 -19.62 16.26
N PRO A 318 17.82 -18.71 15.70
CA PRO A 318 18.27 -17.77 14.67
C PRO A 318 19.33 -16.80 15.22
N GLN A 319 20.42 -16.62 14.48
CA GLN A 319 21.48 -15.64 14.72
C GLN A 319 21.75 -14.83 13.45
N VAL A 320 22.18 -13.58 13.59
CA VAL A 320 22.50 -12.71 12.44
C VAL A 320 24.02 -12.61 12.32
N ALA A 321 24.56 -13.20 11.26
CA ALA A 321 25.98 -13.16 10.95
C ALA A 321 26.25 -12.10 9.88
N PHE A 322 27.23 -11.25 10.08
CA PHE A 322 27.65 -10.25 9.10
C PHE A 322 29.16 -10.14 9.00
N ASN A 323 29.66 -9.78 7.82
CA ASN A 323 31.09 -9.60 7.57
C ASN A 323 31.42 -8.13 7.37
N LEU A 324 32.59 -7.73 7.83
CA LEU A 324 33.14 -6.38 7.71
C LEU A 324 34.16 -6.30 6.57
N ASP A 325 34.35 -5.09 6.03
CA ASP A 325 35.48 -4.81 5.14
C ASP A 325 36.82 -4.79 5.90
N GLY A 326 37.93 -4.65 5.17
CA GLY A 326 39.27 -4.69 5.78
C GLY A 326 39.55 -3.55 6.77
N GLU A 327 39.02 -2.36 6.50
CA GLU A 327 39.16 -1.18 7.37
C GLU A 327 38.34 -1.38 8.65
N GLY A 328 37.07 -1.76 8.50
CA GLY A 328 36.14 -2.06 9.57
C GLY A 328 36.59 -3.22 10.44
N THR A 329 37.22 -4.25 9.87
CA THR A 329 37.80 -5.37 10.63
C THR A 329 38.88 -4.88 11.60
N THR A 330 39.71 -3.92 11.17
CA THR A 330 40.77 -3.36 12.01
C THR A 330 40.19 -2.47 13.10
N ILE A 331 39.34 -1.50 12.72
CA ILE A 331 38.69 -0.57 13.65
C ILE A 331 37.88 -1.34 14.70
N PHE A 332 37.04 -2.27 14.25
CA PHE A 332 36.15 -3.02 15.13
C PHE A 332 36.92 -4.04 15.98
N GLY A 333 37.99 -4.63 15.45
CA GLY A 333 38.87 -5.53 16.19
C GLY A 333 39.60 -4.82 17.33
N GLU A 334 40.18 -3.65 17.07
CA GLU A 334 40.81 -2.82 18.11
C GLU A 334 39.80 -2.38 19.17
N PHE A 335 38.62 -1.91 18.74
CA PHE A 335 37.56 -1.46 19.63
C PHE A 335 37.04 -2.59 20.53
N THR A 336 36.64 -3.72 19.94
CA THR A 336 36.10 -4.86 20.70
C THR A 336 37.13 -5.49 21.64
N SER A 337 38.42 -5.41 21.31
CA SER A 337 39.51 -5.86 22.20
C SER A 337 39.59 -5.05 23.49
N ALA A 338 39.30 -3.75 23.44
CA ALA A 338 39.32 -2.86 24.60
C ALA A 338 38.03 -2.95 25.44
N HIS A 339 36.93 -3.42 24.85
CA HIS A 339 35.58 -3.37 25.42
C HIS A 339 34.92 -4.75 25.61
N VAL A 340 35.73 -5.78 25.85
CA VAL A 340 35.22 -7.13 26.13
C VAL A 340 34.39 -7.12 27.41
N GLY A 341 33.16 -7.61 27.32
CA GLY A 341 32.19 -7.64 28.42
C GLY A 341 31.20 -6.48 28.43
N ASP A 342 31.46 -5.41 27.66
CA ASP A 342 30.54 -4.27 27.50
C ASP A 342 29.43 -4.61 26.50
N TYR A 343 28.40 -3.77 26.46
CA TYR A 343 27.28 -3.92 25.53
C TYR A 343 27.45 -3.00 24.32
N LEU A 344 27.18 -3.53 23.14
CA LEU A 344 27.20 -2.80 21.88
C LEU A 344 25.77 -2.67 21.34
N ALA A 345 25.34 -1.44 21.08
CA ALA A 345 24.07 -1.12 20.45
C ALA A 345 24.23 -0.92 18.94
N ILE A 346 23.26 -1.45 18.19
CA ILE A 346 23.07 -1.19 16.77
C ILE A 346 22.03 -0.08 16.65
N VAL A 347 22.49 1.11 16.27
CA VAL A 347 21.66 2.31 16.13
C VAL A 347 21.45 2.59 14.66
N SER A 348 20.19 2.74 14.25
CA SER A 348 19.81 3.13 12.89
C SER A 348 18.86 4.32 12.98
N ASP A 349 19.29 5.45 12.41
CA ASP A 349 18.54 6.71 12.41
C ASP A 349 18.03 7.12 13.82
N ASN A 350 18.93 7.15 14.80
CA ASN A 350 18.65 7.49 16.20
C ASN A 350 17.66 6.56 16.93
N LYS A 351 17.46 5.34 16.40
CA LYS A 351 16.68 4.27 17.05
C LYS A 351 17.57 3.08 17.31
N VAL A 352 17.56 2.58 18.55
CA VAL A 352 18.24 1.33 18.87
C VAL A 352 17.40 0.17 18.34
N LYS A 353 18.00 -0.64 17.46
CA LYS A 353 17.35 -1.80 16.86
C LYS A 353 17.64 -3.08 17.63
N SER A 354 18.87 -3.21 18.12
CA SER A 354 19.31 -4.31 18.98
C SER A 354 20.49 -3.85 19.81
N ASN A 355 20.74 -4.53 20.93
CA ASN A 355 22.01 -4.47 21.63
C ASN A 355 22.46 -5.90 21.96
N ALA A 356 23.76 -6.11 22.10
CA ALA A 356 24.34 -7.40 22.46
C ALA A 356 25.63 -7.18 23.26
N ARG A 357 25.98 -8.17 24.09
CA ARG A 357 27.22 -8.14 24.86
C ARG A 357 28.40 -8.60 24.01
N ILE A 358 29.50 -7.88 24.07
CA ILE A 358 30.78 -8.27 23.46
C ILE A 358 31.36 -9.42 24.29
N GLN A 359 31.37 -10.63 23.74
CA GLN A 359 31.86 -11.82 24.44
C GLN A 359 33.38 -11.98 24.30
N ASP A 360 33.89 -11.79 23.09
CA ASP A 360 35.29 -11.93 22.71
C ASP A 360 35.69 -10.81 21.74
N ALA A 361 37.00 -10.58 21.60
CA ALA A 361 37.54 -9.64 20.62
C ALA A 361 37.29 -10.14 19.18
N ILE A 362 36.74 -9.28 18.32
CA ILE A 362 36.33 -9.65 16.96
C ILE A 362 37.36 -9.14 15.94
N THR A 363 38.49 -9.84 15.85
CA THR A 363 39.61 -9.45 14.96
C THR A 363 39.52 -10.06 13.56
N GLY A 364 38.62 -11.04 13.35
CA GLY A 364 38.49 -11.78 12.10
C GLY A 364 37.50 -11.20 11.08
N GLY A 365 36.89 -10.05 11.37
CA GLY A 365 35.95 -9.38 10.46
C GLY A 365 34.57 -10.04 10.33
N SER A 366 34.38 -11.25 10.87
CA SER A 366 33.09 -11.93 10.93
C SER A 366 32.46 -11.74 12.30
N VAL A 367 31.27 -11.15 12.33
CA VAL A 367 30.51 -10.86 13.55
C VAL A 367 29.28 -11.74 13.59
N SER A 368 29.04 -12.40 14.72
CA SER A 368 27.78 -13.11 14.97
C SER A 368 26.99 -12.40 16.06
N LEU A 369 25.83 -11.86 15.70
CA LEU A 369 24.87 -11.32 16.64
C LEU A 369 23.99 -12.45 17.15
N THR A 370 24.18 -12.80 18.42
CA THR A 370 23.40 -13.81 19.11
C THR A 370 22.41 -13.16 20.07
N GLY A 371 21.24 -13.77 20.19
CA GLY A 371 20.13 -13.34 21.02
C GLY A 371 18.99 -14.34 20.85
N ALA A 372 18.05 -14.37 21.78
CA ALA A 372 16.86 -15.21 21.67
C ALA A 372 15.87 -14.63 20.64
N PHE A 373 16.34 -14.36 19.42
CA PHE A 373 15.59 -13.76 18.34
C PHE A 373 14.59 -14.76 17.76
N SER A 374 13.41 -14.27 17.44
CA SER A 374 12.52 -14.93 16.49
C SER A 374 13.09 -14.87 15.06
N GLN A 375 12.60 -15.73 14.18
CA GLN A 375 13.00 -15.73 12.76
C GLN A 375 12.71 -14.38 12.09
N ASP A 376 11.59 -13.75 12.42
CA ASP A 376 11.18 -12.46 11.86
C ASP A 376 12.05 -11.31 12.38
N GLU A 377 12.42 -11.33 13.66
CA GLU A 377 13.36 -10.36 14.24
C GLU A 377 14.75 -10.46 13.62
N ALA A 378 15.27 -11.68 13.46
CA ALA A 378 16.56 -11.90 12.82
C ALA A 378 16.56 -11.41 11.36
N ASN A 379 15.47 -11.66 10.62
CA ASN A 379 15.30 -11.14 9.26
C ASN A 379 15.24 -9.61 9.22
N ASN A 380 14.58 -8.97 10.20
CA ASN A 380 14.52 -7.51 10.29
C ASN A 380 15.89 -6.90 10.60
N ILE A 381 16.66 -7.49 11.53
CA ILE A 381 18.02 -7.03 11.84
C ILE A 381 18.93 -7.23 10.62
N LYS A 382 18.84 -8.38 9.93
CA LYS A 382 19.54 -8.61 8.65
C LYS A 382 19.26 -7.48 7.68
N LYS A 383 17.98 -7.15 7.45
CA LYS A 383 17.61 -6.05 6.55
C LYS A 383 18.21 -4.71 6.97
N VAL A 384 18.12 -4.36 8.25
CA VAL A 384 18.71 -3.12 8.79
C VAL A 384 20.22 -3.07 8.53
N LEU A 385 20.95 -4.16 8.81
CA LEU A 385 22.38 -4.25 8.48
C LEU A 385 22.60 -4.16 6.97
N GLN A 386 21.70 -4.76 6.17
CA GLN A 386 21.77 -4.69 4.72
C GLN A 386 21.52 -3.28 4.16
N THR A 387 20.72 -2.46 4.85
CA THR A 387 20.48 -1.08 4.43
C THR A 387 21.69 -0.16 4.60
N ALA A 388 22.66 -0.54 5.43
CA ALA A 388 23.80 0.28 5.81
C ALA A 388 24.97 0.27 4.81
N TRP A 389 25.22 -0.87 4.17
CA TRP A 389 26.32 -1.05 3.20
C TRP A 389 25.94 -0.67 1.78
N LEU A 390 24.65 -0.72 1.45
CA LEU A 390 24.11 -0.47 0.13
C LEU A 390 23.48 0.92 0.03
N ASN A 391 24.22 1.94 0.48
CA ASN A 391 23.80 3.33 0.37
C ASN A 391 23.95 3.79 -1.09
N VAL A 392 22.97 3.42 -1.92
CA VAL A 392 22.92 3.82 -3.33
C VAL A 392 22.86 5.34 -3.41
N PRO A 393 23.84 6.01 -4.03
CA PRO A 393 23.76 7.45 -4.23
C PRO A 393 22.51 7.80 -5.03
N LEU A 394 21.67 8.66 -4.46
CA LEU A 394 20.42 9.08 -5.06
C LEU A 394 20.56 10.52 -5.55
N SER A 395 20.13 10.78 -6.78
CA SER A 395 20.05 12.13 -7.35
C SER A 395 18.64 12.40 -7.86
N VAL A 396 18.11 13.59 -7.59
CA VAL A 396 16.80 13.98 -8.12
C VAL A 396 16.96 14.39 -9.58
N GLU A 397 16.34 13.65 -10.50
CA GLU A 397 16.36 13.93 -11.94
C GLU A 397 15.21 14.87 -12.35
N SER A 398 14.05 14.72 -11.72
CA SER A 398 12.88 15.54 -11.99
C SER A 398 11.99 15.67 -10.76
N GLN A 399 11.36 16.83 -10.61
CA GLN A 399 10.43 17.12 -9.53
C GLN A 399 9.31 18.03 -10.05
N GLN A 400 8.06 17.68 -9.77
CA GLN A 400 6.90 18.47 -10.14
C GLN A 400 5.90 18.53 -8.98
N VAL A 401 5.41 19.73 -8.69
CA VAL A 401 4.38 19.97 -7.68
C VAL A 401 3.08 20.34 -8.38
N ILE A 402 1.99 19.67 -8.02
CA ILE A 402 0.64 19.88 -8.54
C ILE A 402 -0.25 20.30 -7.36
N GLY A 403 -0.93 21.44 -7.49
CA GLY A 403 -1.85 21.92 -6.46
C GLY A 403 -3.15 21.09 -6.39
N ALA A 404 -3.65 20.83 -5.19
CA ALA A 404 -4.88 20.05 -4.96
C ALA A 404 -6.12 20.62 -5.67
N SER A 405 -6.24 21.95 -5.77
CA SER A 405 -7.38 22.60 -6.45
C SER A 405 -7.45 22.30 -7.95
N LEU A 406 -6.30 22.07 -8.60
CA LEU A 406 -6.25 21.72 -10.02
C LEU A 406 -6.74 20.29 -10.26
N GLY A 407 -6.48 19.38 -9.31
CA GLY A 407 -6.93 18.00 -9.36
C GLY A 407 -8.43 17.84 -9.18
N ASP A 408 -9.01 18.51 -8.17
CA ASP A 408 -10.46 18.47 -7.92
C ASP A 408 -11.27 18.96 -9.14
N GLU A 409 -10.81 20.04 -9.78
CA GLU A 409 -11.45 20.55 -11.00
C GLU A 409 -11.33 19.55 -12.16
N ALA A 410 -10.15 18.94 -12.35
CA ALA A 410 -9.93 17.93 -13.38
C ALA A 410 -10.78 16.67 -13.17
N ILE A 411 -10.94 16.20 -11.93
CA ILE A 411 -11.84 15.09 -11.59
C ILE A 411 -13.27 15.44 -11.98
N HIS A 412 -13.77 16.62 -11.56
CA HIS A 412 -15.13 17.03 -11.86
C HIS A 412 -15.39 17.14 -13.36
N GLN A 413 -14.50 17.77 -14.11
CA GLN A 413 -14.62 17.89 -15.56
C GLN A 413 -14.54 16.52 -16.25
N GLY A 414 -13.64 15.64 -15.80
CA GLY A 414 -13.49 14.28 -16.34
C GLY A 414 -14.74 13.41 -16.12
N ILE A 415 -15.33 13.45 -14.92
CA ILE A 415 -16.58 12.73 -14.62
C ILE A 415 -17.72 13.24 -15.50
N TRP A 416 -17.88 14.57 -15.65
CA TRP A 416 -18.90 15.15 -16.52
C TRP A 416 -18.68 14.76 -17.99
N ALA A 417 -17.44 14.73 -18.47
CA ALA A 417 -17.12 14.29 -19.82
C ALA A 417 -17.48 12.81 -20.05
N ILE A 418 -17.18 11.93 -19.09
CA ILE A 418 -17.56 10.50 -19.17
C ILE A 418 -19.08 10.35 -19.17
N ILE A 419 -19.80 11.00 -18.25
CA ILE A 419 -21.25 10.88 -18.14
C ILE A 419 -21.95 11.41 -19.40
N LEU A 420 -21.54 12.58 -19.89
CA LEU A 420 -22.12 13.19 -21.09
C LEU A 420 -21.78 12.37 -22.33
N GLY A 421 -20.52 11.94 -22.49
CA GLY A 421 -20.08 11.09 -23.60
C GLY A 421 -20.83 9.76 -23.62
N LEU A 422 -20.92 9.07 -22.47
CA LEU A 422 -21.69 7.84 -22.34
C LEU A 422 -23.15 8.09 -22.71
N SER A 423 -23.79 9.11 -22.14
CA SER A 423 -25.20 9.43 -22.40
C SER A 423 -25.50 9.68 -23.88
N LEU A 424 -24.66 10.47 -24.57
CA LEU A 424 -24.80 10.72 -26.01
C LEU A 424 -24.69 9.43 -26.83
N ILE A 425 -23.72 8.58 -26.50
CA ILE A 425 -23.55 7.27 -27.13
C ILE A 425 -24.77 6.37 -26.87
N LEU A 426 -25.32 6.36 -25.64
CA LEU A 426 -26.52 5.58 -25.31
C LEU A 426 -27.73 6.05 -26.13
N ILE A 427 -27.94 7.36 -26.21
CA ILE A 427 -29.03 7.97 -27.00
C ILE A 427 -28.87 7.61 -28.48
N PHE A 428 -27.66 7.74 -29.03
CA PHE A 428 -27.36 7.36 -30.41
C PHE A 428 -27.68 5.88 -30.67
N MET A 429 -27.19 4.98 -29.81
CA MET A 429 -27.43 3.54 -29.96
C MET A 429 -28.90 3.18 -29.85
N PHE A 430 -29.65 3.85 -28.97
CA PHE A 430 -31.08 3.64 -28.84
C PHE A 430 -31.86 4.11 -30.08
N ILE A 431 -31.54 5.29 -30.61
CA ILE A 431 -32.21 5.87 -31.79
C ILE A 431 -31.99 4.99 -33.03
N PHE A 432 -30.75 4.56 -33.29
CA PHE A 432 -30.41 3.80 -34.49
C PHE A 432 -30.76 2.31 -34.38
N TYR A 433 -30.49 1.69 -33.22
CA TYR A 433 -30.56 0.23 -33.04
C TYR A 433 -31.66 -0.26 -32.09
N LYS A 434 -32.51 0.62 -31.54
CA LYS A 434 -33.67 0.27 -30.69
C LYS A 434 -33.32 -0.72 -29.56
N LYS A 435 -33.98 -1.89 -29.51
CA LYS A 435 -33.77 -2.93 -28.48
C LYS A 435 -32.37 -3.52 -28.53
N SER A 436 -31.74 -3.59 -29.70
CA SER A 436 -30.33 -4.01 -29.79
C SER A 436 -29.38 -2.92 -29.29
N GLY A 437 -29.80 -1.66 -29.34
CA GLY A 437 -29.12 -0.57 -28.63
C GLY A 437 -29.04 -0.83 -27.12
N LEU A 438 -30.10 -1.35 -26.48
CA LEU A 438 -30.08 -1.72 -25.06
C LEU A 438 -29.04 -2.81 -24.74
N ASN A 439 -28.85 -3.78 -25.65
CA ASN A 439 -27.80 -4.78 -25.51
C ASN A 439 -26.40 -4.10 -25.48
N ALA A 440 -26.13 -3.20 -26.43
CA ALA A 440 -24.88 -2.44 -26.44
C ALA A 440 -24.68 -1.61 -25.17
N VAL A 441 -25.75 -1.01 -24.62
CA VAL A 441 -25.70 -0.27 -23.35
C VAL A 441 -25.26 -1.17 -22.19
N VAL A 442 -25.88 -2.36 -22.06
CA VAL A 442 -25.54 -3.31 -21.00
C VAL A 442 -24.10 -3.80 -21.15
N ALA A 443 -23.68 -4.14 -22.37
CA ALA A 443 -22.30 -4.53 -22.65
C ALA A 443 -21.31 -3.42 -22.27
N GLN A 444 -21.67 -2.16 -22.54
CA GLN A 444 -20.82 -1.01 -22.24
C GLN A 444 -20.72 -0.70 -20.74
N VAL A 445 -21.82 -0.79 -19.99
CA VAL A 445 -21.79 -0.65 -18.53
C VAL A 445 -20.93 -1.74 -17.90
N LEU A 446 -21.05 -2.98 -18.38
CA LEU A 446 -20.22 -4.08 -17.94
C LEU A 446 -18.75 -3.90 -18.35
N ASN A 447 -18.49 -3.28 -19.50
CA ASN A 447 -17.13 -2.94 -19.94
C ASN A 447 -16.45 -1.98 -18.96
N LEU A 448 -17.15 -0.89 -18.56
CA LEU A 448 -16.65 0.03 -17.54
C LEU A 448 -16.42 -0.67 -16.20
N PHE A 449 -17.36 -1.50 -15.77
CA PHE A 449 -17.24 -2.27 -14.52
C PHE A 449 -15.99 -3.18 -14.52
N ILE A 450 -15.76 -3.92 -15.59
CA ILE A 450 -14.59 -4.80 -15.73
C ILE A 450 -13.30 -3.98 -15.78
N MET A 451 -13.28 -2.87 -16.53
CA MET A 451 -12.13 -1.98 -16.63
C MET A 451 -11.70 -1.42 -15.26
N PHE A 452 -12.64 -0.88 -14.47
CA PHE A 452 -12.35 -0.41 -13.11
C PHE A 452 -11.92 -1.56 -12.17
N SER A 453 -12.49 -2.75 -12.36
CA SER A 453 -12.11 -3.92 -11.56
C SER A 453 -10.67 -4.35 -11.83
N ILE A 454 -10.23 -4.30 -13.09
CA ILE A 454 -8.85 -4.60 -13.48
C ILE A 454 -7.89 -3.54 -12.94
N LEU A 455 -8.24 -2.24 -13.06
CA LEU A 455 -7.45 -1.16 -12.46
C LEU A 455 -7.25 -1.36 -10.94
N SER A 456 -8.32 -1.77 -10.24
CA SER A 456 -8.27 -2.05 -8.80
C SER A 456 -7.46 -3.30 -8.49
N ALA A 457 -7.56 -4.36 -9.30
CA ALA A 457 -6.84 -5.62 -9.08
C ALA A 457 -5.31 -5.46 -9.16
N PHE A 458 -4.84 -4.54 -10.01
CA PHE A 458 -3.42 -4.28 -10.23
C PHE A 458 -2.90 -3.05 -9.47
N ASN A 459 -3.71 -2.45 -8.60
CA ASN A 459 -3.39 -1.20 -7.88
C ASN A 459 -2.83 -0.12 -8.81
N LEU A 460 -3.45 0.04 -9.98
CA LEU A 460 -3.01 1.01 -10.98
C LEU A 460 -3.46 2.42 -10.60
N THR A 461 -2.57 3.39 -10.84
CA THR A 461 -2.85 4.80 -10.62
C THR A 461 -3.70 5.35 -11.76
N LEU A 462 -4.86 5.92 -11.41
CA LEU A 462 -5.75 6.62 -12.30
C LEU A 462 -5.31 8.08 -12.42
N THR A 463 -4.85 8.46 -13.60
CA THR A 463 -4.47 9.83 -13.95
C THR A 463 -5.50 10.46 -14.90
N LEU A 464 -5.43 11.76 -15.14
CA LEU A 464 -6.20 12.47 -16.17
C LEU A 464 -5.93 11.92 -17.57
N SER A 465 -4.69 11.52 -17.85
CA SER A 465 -4.32 10.81 -19.08
C SER A 465 -4.94 9.42 -19.17
N SER A 466 -5.03 8.69 -18.06
CA SER A 466 -5.76 7.43 -17.99
C SER A 466 -7.25 7.64 -18.27
N ILE A 467 -7.86 8.71 -17.72
CA ILE A 467 -9.25 9.11 -18.04
C ILE A 467 -9.44 9.33 -19.53
N ALA A 468 -8.51 10.02 -20.21
CA ALA A 468 -8.59 10.18 -21.67
C ALA A 468 -8.55 8.83 -22.41
N GLY A 469 -7.72 7.88 -21.96
CA GLY A 469 -7.68 6.51 -22.49
C GLY A 469 -8.99 5.75 -22.29
N MET A 470 -9.62 5.90 -21.12
CA MET A 470 -10.96 5.34 -20.86
C MET A 470 -12.01 5.95 -21.79
N ILE A 471 -12.03 7.27 -21.97
CA ILE A 471 -12.96 7.96 -22.87
C ILE A 471 -12.81 7.47 -24.31
N LEU A 472 -11.57 7.30 -24.79
CA LEU A 472 -11.31 6.75 -26.12
C LEU A 472 -11.84 5.33 -26.24
N THR A 473 -11.59 4.49 -25.23
CA THR A 473 -12.09 3.12 -25.19
C THR A 473 -13.62 3.08 -25.20
N ILE A 474 -14.28 3.99 -24.48
CA ILE A 474 -15.75 4.06 -24.45
C ILE A 474 -16.32 4.18 -25.87
N GLY A 475 -15.72 5.04 -26.71
CA GLY A 475 -16.12 5.17 -28.12
C GLY A 475 -15.88 3.90 -28.93
N MET A 476 -14.68 3.33 -28.82
CA MET A 476 -14.29 2.12 -29.56
C MET A 476 -15.09 0.87 -29.16
N ALA A 477 -15.45 0.74 -27.89
CA ALA A 477 -16.19 -0.42 -27.38
C ALA A 477 -17.62 -0.51 -27.98
N VAL A 478 -18.21 0.63 -28.35
CA VAL A 478 -19.52 0.65 -29.02
C VAL A 478 -19.39 0.30 -30.50
N ASP A 479 -18.28 0.65 -31.15
CA ASP A 479 -18.02 0.32 -32.55
C ASP A 479 -18.05 -1.20 -32.80
N ALA A 480 -17.46 -2.00 -31.91
CA ALA A 480 -17.53 -3.45 -32.00
C ALA A 480 -18.97 -3.99 -31.98
N ASN A 481 -19.85 -3.39 -31.16
CA ASN A 481 -21.27 -3.76 -31.15
C ASN A 481 -21.99 -3.33 -32.43
N VAL A 482 -21.68 -2.15 -32.98
CA VAL A 482 -22.22 -1.67 -34.26
C VAL A 482 -21.85 -2.62 -35.39
N LEU A 483 -20.59 -3.06 -35.47
CA LEU A 483 -20.13 -3.99 -36.50
C LEU A 483 -20.90 -5.32 -36.45
N VAL A 484 -21.07 -5.88 -35.25
CA VAL A 484 -21.90 -7.08 -35.05
C VAL A 484 -23.33 -6.84 -35.55
N PHE A 485 -23.94 -5.72 -35.18
CA PHE A 485 -25.33 -5.43 -35.52
C PHE A 485 -25.53 -5.27 -37.02
N GLU A 486 -24.62 -4.56 -37.71
CA GLU A 486 -24.65 -4.44 -39.16
C GLU A 486 -24.47 -5.80 -39.86
N ARG A 487 -23.54 -6.62 -39.37
CA ARG A 487 -23.36 -7.97 -39.93
C ARG A 487 -24.61 -8.83 -39.74
N ILE A 488 -25.28 -8.76 -38.59
CA ILE A 488 -26.56 -9.44 -38.37
C ILE A 488 -27.64 -8.91 -39.33
N LYS A 489 -27.71 -7.59 -39.59
CA LYS A 489 -28.66 -7.01 -40.56
C LYS A 489 -28.42 -7.52 -41.97
N GLU A 490 -27.17 -7.63 -42.40
CA GLU A 490 -26.82 -8.19 -43.71
C GLU A 490 -27.32 -9.63 -43.84
N GLU A 491 -27.09 -10.46 -42.83
CA GLU A 491 -27.54 -11.86 -42.84
C GLU A 491 -29.07 -11.99 -42.79
N LEU A 492 -29.77 -11.12 -42.05
CA LEU A 492 -31.23 -11.06 -42.06
C LEU A 492 -31.79 -10.63 -43.42
N ARG A 493 -31.16 -9.65 -44.09
CA ARG A 493 -31.54 -9.22 -45.45
C ARG A 493 -31.29 -10.31 -46.49
N ALA A 494 -30.29 -11.17 -46.27
CA ALA A 494 -30.05 -12.36 -47.07
C ALA A 494 -31.09 -13.48 -46.84
N GLY A 495 -32.12 -13.25 -46.02
CA GLY A 495 -33.23 -14.17 -45.81
C GLY A 495 -32.97 -15.27 -44.76
N LYS A 496 -31.88 -15.18 -44.00
CA LYS A 496 -31.55 -16.17 -42.97
C LYS A 496 -32.48 -16.03 -41.75
N SER A 497 -32.76 -17.16 -41.10
CA SER A 497 -33.54 -17.17 -39.86
C SER A 497 -32.80 -16.42 -38.75
N ARG A 498 -33.54 -15.81 -37.81
CA ARG A 498 -32.96 -15.03 -36.70
C ARG A 498 -31.79 -15.73 -35.99
N PRO A 499 -31.89 -17.00 -35.53
CA PRO A 499 -30.78 -17.65 -34.84
C PRO A 499 -29.54 -17.85 -35.74
N ALA A 500 -29.77 -18.17 -37.02
CA ALA A 500 -28.71 -18.36 -38.00
C ALA A 500 -28.02 -17.02 -38.33
N ALA A 501 -28.80 -15.95 -38.51
CA ALA A 501 -28.29 -14.61 -38.76
C ALA A 501 -27.49 -14.05 -37.58
N ILE A 502 -27.92 -14.30 -36.34
CA ILE A 502 -27.16 -13.92 -35.14
C ILE A 502 -25.84 -14.70 -35.09
N SER A 503 -25.86 -16.03 -35.22
CA SER A 503 -24.61 -16.81 -35.15
C SER A 503 -23.63 -16.39 -36.24
N MET A 504 -24.07 -16.34 -37.50
CA MET A 504 -23.19 -15.94 -38.62
C MET A 504 -22.77 -14.48 -38.54
N GLY A 505 -23.62 -13.59 -38.02
CA GLY A 505 -23.26 -12.19 -37.78
C GLY A 505 -22.10 -12.06 -36.82
N PHE A 506 -22.14 -12.77 -35.68
CA PHE A 506 -21.03 -12.81 -34.73
C PHE A 506 -19.78 -13.49 -35.29
N ASP A 507 -19.94 -14.62 -35.98
CA ASP A 507 -18.79 -15.39 -36.50
C ASP A 507 -18.08 -14.60 -37.62
N ASN A 508 -18.82 -13.87 -38.47
CA ASN A 508 -18.25 -13.00 -39.50
C ASN A 508 -17.68 -11.69 -38.95
N ALA A 509 -18.28 -11.11 -37.90
CA ALA A 509 -17.77 -9.90 -37.27
C ALA A 509 -16.52 -10.17 -36.39
N PHE A 510 -16.33 -11.41 -35.93
CA PHE A 510 -15.26 -11.79 -35.01
C PHE A 510 -13.88 -11.32 -35.46
N TRP A 511 -13.46 -11.68 -36.67
CA TRP A 511 -12.10 -11.39 -37.14
C TRP A 511 -11.86 -9.89 -37.34
N ALA A 512 -12.84 -9.14 -37.82
CA ALA A 512 -12.73 -7.70 -37.96
C ALA A 512 -12.62 -6.99 -36.59
N ILE A 513 -13.38 -7.44 -35.59
CA ILE A 513 -13.29 -6.92 -34.21
C ILE A 513 -11.94 -7.27 -33.59
N MET A 514 -11.50 -8.52 -33.74
CA MET A 514 -10.20 -8.95 -33.22
C MET A 514 -9.06 -8.18 -33.89
N ASP A 515 -9.07 -8.00 -35.20
CA ASP A 515 -8.01 -7.30 -35.94
C ASP A 515 -7.85 -5.84 -35.48
N SER A 516 -8.96 -5.10 -35.41
CA SER A 516 -8.97 -3.71 -34.93
C SER A 516 -8.47 -3.60 -33.49
N ASN A 517 -8.98 -4.44 -32.57
CA ASN A 517 -8.60 -4.38 -31.16
C ASN A 517 -7.18 -4.90 -30.90
N ILE A 518 -6.73 -5.96 -31.59
CA ILE A 518 -5.34 -6.45 -31.46
C ILE A 518 -4.36 -5.37 -31.93
N THR A 519 -4.66 -4.68 -33.03
CA THR A 519 -3.79 -3.59 -33.53
C THR A 519 -3.69 -2.46 -32.52
N THR A 520 -4.81 -2.03 -31.92
CA THR A 520 -4.81 -1.03 -30.86
C THR A 520 -4.09 -1.51 -29.60
N PHE A 521 -4.28 -2.78 -29.23
CA PHE A 521 -3.64 -3.37 -28.05
C PHE A 521 -2.10 -3.43 -28.20
N ILE A 522 -1.61 -3.80 -29.39
CA ILE A 522 -0.18 -3.78 -29.69
C ILE A 522 0.36 -2.34 -29.54
N ALA A 523 -0.32 -1.35 -30.12
CA ALA A 523 0.07 0.05 -29.97
C ALA A 523 0.10 0.49 -28.49
N ALA A 524 -0.90 0.09 -27.71
CA ALA A 524 -0.97 0.37 -26.28
C ALA A 524 0.18 -0.28 -25.50
N ILE A 525 0.61 -1.50 -25.84
CA ILE A 525 1.80 -2.14 -25.22
C ILE A 525 3.06 -1.33 -25.52
N PHE A 526 3.29 -0.93 -26.77
CA PHE A 526 4.47 -0.13 -27.13
C PHE A 526 4.46 1.23 -26.44
N LEU A 527 3.30 1.90 -26.38
CA LEU A 527 3.14 3.16 -25.65
C LEU A 527 3.35 2.98 -24.14
N SER A 528 2.93 1.85 -23.57
CA SER A 528 3.14 1.55 -22.15
C SER A 528 4.60 1.21 -21.82
N TRP A 529 5.36 0.65 -22.77
CA TRP A 529 6.75 0.28 -22.55
C TRP A 529 7.72 1.44 -22.81
N LEU A 530 7.48 2.20 -23.89
CA LEU A 530 8.34 3.32 -24.29
C LEU A 530 7.90 4.66 -23.69
N GLY A 531 6.61 4.79 -23.34
CA GLY A 531 6.07 6.00 -22.75
C GLY A 531 6.41 6.13 -21.26
N THR A 532 6.54 7.38 -20.80
CA THR A 532 6.78 7.70 -19.39
C THR A 532 5.64 8.54 -18.83
N GLY A 533 5.40 8.44 -17.52
CA GLY A 533 4.42 9.23 -16.79
C GLY A 533 3.01 9.17 -17.39
N ALA A 534 2.53 10.29 -17.93
CA ALA A 534 1.17 10.42 -18.46
C ALA A 534 0.89 9.51 -19.68
N ILE A 535 1.88 9.28 -20.56
CA ILE A 535 1.69 8.44 -21.75
C ILE A 535 1.48 6.99 -21.33
N GLN A 536 2.21 6.53 -20.32
CA GLN A 536 2.09 5.19 -19.77
C GLN A 536 0.70 4.97 -19.16
N GLY A 537 0.20 5.92 -18.36
CA GLY A 537 -1.16 5.84 -17.77
C GLY A 537 -2.27 5.76 -18.84
N PHE A 538 -2.20 6.62 -19.86
CA PHE A 538 -3.09 6.55 -21.02
C PHE A 538 -3.06 5.18 -21.70
N ALA A 539 -1.85 4.67 -21.97
CA ALA A 539 -1.65 3.41 -22.68
C ALA A 539 -2.16 2.20 -21.91
N VAL A 540 -1.91 2.14 -20.59
CA VAL A 540 -2.39 1.06 -19.72
C VAL A 540 -3.92 1.05 -19.68
N SER A 541 -4.54 2.23 -19.51
CA SER A 541 -6.00 2.33 -19.52
C SER A 541 -6.61 1.91 -20.86
N LEU A 542 -5.97 2.30 -21.97
CA LEU A 542 -6.40 1.91 -23.32
C LEU A 542 -6.28 0.39 -23.50
N ALA A 543 -5.18 -0.22 -23.08
CA ALA A 543 -4.96 -1.67 -23.18
C ALA A 543 -6.02 -2.47 -22.41
N ILE A 544 -6.28 -2.09 -21.15
CA ILE A 544 -7.31 -2.73 -20.30
C ILE A 544 -8.69 -2.56 -20.95
N GLY A 545 -8.98 -1.35 -21.41
CA GLY A 545 -10.23 -1.01 -22.06
C GLY A 545 -10.51 -1.85 -23.30
N VAL A 546 -9.50 -2.00 -24.17
CA VAL A 546 -9.56 -2.80 -25.40
C VAL A 546 -9.79 -4.29 -25.11
N VAL A 547 -9.09 -4.85 -24.12
CA VAL A 547 -9.29 -6.26 -23.72
C VAL A 547 -10.71 -6.49 -23.19
N SER A 548 -11.18 -5.58 -22.33
CA SER A 548 -12.51 -5.65 -21.75
C SER A 548 -13.62 -5.42 -22.80
N SER A 549 -13.39 -4.55 -23.80
CA SER A 549 -14.35 -4.30 -24.88
C SER A 549 -14.54 -5.52 -25.77
N VAL A 550 -13.47 -6.23 -26.11
CA VAL A 550 -13.54 -7.47 -26.91
C VAL A 550 -14.36 -8.53 -26.16
N PHE A 551 -14.11 -8.72 -24.87
CA PHE A 551 -14.86 -9.67 -24.05
C PHE A 551 -16.35 -9.30 -24.00
N THR A 552 -16.67 -8.04 -23.73
CA THR A 552 -18.07 -7.61 -23.62
C THR A 552 -18.80 -7.64 -24.97
N ALA A 553 -18.16 -7.19 -26.05
CA ALA A 553 -18.76 -7.20 -27.38
C ALA A 553 -18.97 -8.62 -27.94
N LEU A 554 -18.02 -9.54 -27.76
CA LEU A 554 -18.13 -10.88 -28.36
C LEU A 554 -18.83 -11.90 -27.46
N PHE A 555 -18.68 -11.77 -26.14
CA PHE A 555 -19.17 -12.76 -25.19
C PHE A 555 -20.50 -12.34 -24.55
N VAL A 556 -20.53 -11.15 -23.95
CA VAL A 556 -21.71 -10.63 -23.24
C VAL A 556 -22.83 -10.29 -24.22
N SER A 557 -22.52 -9.54 -25.28
CA SER A 557 -23.50 -9.17 -26.30
C SER A 557 -24.14 -10.40 -26.97
N ARG A 558 -23.33 -11.43 -27.29
CA ARG A 558 -23.82 -12.69 -27.86
C ARG A 558 -24.73 -13.44 -26.90
N LEU A 559 -24.39 -13.44 -25.61
CA LEU A 559 -25.21 -14.08 -24.56
C LEU A 559 -26.58 -13.40 -24.41
N ILE A 560 -26.64 -12.06 -24.48
CA ILE A 560 -27.88 -11.30 -24.41
C ILE A 560 -28.78 -11.60 -25.62
N PHE A 561 -28.23 -11.67 -26.84
CA PHE A 561 -28.98 -12.06 -28.03
C PHE A 561 -29.49 -13.51 -27.97
N ASP A 562 -28.69 -14.43 -27.44
CA ASP A 562 -29.09 -15.82 -27.23
C ASP A 562 -30.25 -15.91 -26.22
N PHE A 563 -30.20 -15.15 -25.12
CA PHE A 563 -31.25 -15.09 -24.12
C PHE A 563 -32.56 -14.50 -24.66
N ASP A 564 -32.50 -13.42 -25.44
CA ASP A 564 -33.69 -12.83 -26.08
C ASP A 564 -34.34 -13.77 -27.11
N THR A 565 -33.52 -14.60 -27.78
CA THR A 565 -34.01 -15.57 -28.76
C THR A 565 -34.65 -16.78 -28.08
N ASP A 566 -34.00 -17.34 -27.06
CA ASP A 566 -34.40 -18.63 -26.48
C ASP A 566 -35.37 -18.50 -25.31
N VAL A 567 -35.25 -17.48 -24.46
CA VAL A 567 -36.05 -17.36 -23.22
C VAL A 567 -37.23 -16.43 -23.43
N LEU A 568 -37.02 -15.29 -24.09
CA LEU A 568 -38.07 -14.33 -24.39
C LEU A 568 -38.84 -14.68 -25.69
N HIS A 569 -38.42 -15.73 -26.41
CA HIS A 569 -39.01 -16.22 -27.66
C HIS A 569 -39.30 -15.08 -28.66
N ALA A 570 -38.44 -14.07 -28.69
CA ALA A 570 -38.73 -12.87 -29.45
C ALA A 570 -38.73 -13.20 -30.95
N LYS A 571 -39.88 -12.97 -31.60
CA LYS A 571 -40.09 -13.35 -33.01
C LYS A 571 -39.43 -12.39 -34.02
N LYS A 572 -38.98 -11.22 -33.57
CA LYS A 572 -38.41 -10.16 -34.42
C LYS A 572 -37.13 -9.59 -33.83
N VAL A 573 -36.17 -9.33 -34.71
CA VAL A 573 -34.90 -8.70 -34.35
C VAL A 573 -35.04 -7.20 -34.54
N SER A 574 -35.20 -6.45 -33.45
CA SER A 574 -35.33 -4.99 -33.51
C SER A 574 -33.95 -4.33 -33.57
N ILE A 575 -33.24 -4.52 -34.69
CA ILE A 575 -31.90 -3.94 -34.95
C ILE A 575 -31.97 -2.66 -35.80
N ALA A 576 -33.05 -2.40 -36.56
CA ALA A 576 -33.19 -1.14 -37.31
C ALA A 576 -34.65 -0.76 -37.61
N TRP A 577 -34.88 0.50 -37.98
CA TRP A 577 -36.15 0.94 -38.54
C TRP A 577 -36.35 0.30 -39.93
N GLY A 578 -37.36 -0.56 -40.09
CA GLY A 578 -37.73 -1.17 -41.37
C GLY A 578 -37.29 -2.62 -41.59
N ILE A 579 -36.50 -3.20 -40.68
CA ILE A 579 -36.19 -4.64 -40.69
C ILE A 579 -37.12 -5.28 -39.65
N LYS A 580 -38.06 -6.12 -40.10
CA LYS A 580 -39.07 -6.79 -39.25
C LYS A 580 -38.72 -8.25 -39.02
#